data_AF-A0A7G9GAQ4-F1
#
_entry.id   AF-A0A7G9GAQ4-F1
#
_cell.length_a   1.000
_cell.length_b   1.000
_cell.length_c   1.000
_cell.angle_alpha   90.00
_cell.angle_beta   90.00
_cell.angle_gamma   90.00
#
_symmetry.space_group_name_H-M   'P 1'
#
loop_
_entity.id
_entity.type
_entity.pdbx_description
1 polymer ?
#
loop_
_entity_poly.entity_id
_entity_poly.type
_entity_poly.pdbx_seq_one_letter_code
_entity_poly.pdbx_strand_id
1 'polypeptide(L)'
;MSFKKKIIIGINIIGVICLGYYALPYLMHDTTIGNSEAMLPMREYEASGFVLTLGLLPLVIANLLAFSLIKCQNKWVRFLWLLPSLVCFLIVAHFWITAISDALQKL
;
A
#
# COMPACT_ATOMS: atom_id res chain seq x y z
N MET A 1 1.22 -13.64 26.51
CA MET A 1 0.56 -13.16 25.25
C MET A 1 -0.11 -14.36 24.57
N SER A 2 -1.43 -14.35 24.35
CA SER A 2 -2.16 -15.48 23.74
C SER A 2 -1.69 -15.75 22.30
N PHE A 3 -1.58 -17.02 21.89
CA PHE A 3 -1.07 -17.46 20.58
C PHE A 3 -1.73 -16.74 19.39
N LYS A 4 -3.05 -16.52 19.47
CA LYS A 4 -3.82 -15.78 18.46
C LYS A 4 -3.30 -14.37 18.20
N LYS A 5 -2.85 -13.67 19.26
CA LYS A 5 -2.29 -12.31 19.15
C LYS A 5 -0.95 -12.32 18.42
N LYS A 6 -0.12 -13.35 18.62
CA LYS A 6 1.19 -13.47 17.95
C LYS A 6 1.03 -13.63 16.43
N ILE A 7 0.07 -14.43 15.99
CA ILE A 7 -0.22 -14.63 14.56
C ILE A 7 -0.64 -13.31 13.91
N ILE A 8 -1.54 -12.56 14.54
CA ILE A 8 -2.03 -11.28 14.01
C ILE A 8 -0.91 -10.25 13.90
N ILE A 9 -0.02 -10.18 14.91
CA ILE A 9 1.17 -9.32 14.87
C ILE A 9 2.08 -9.73 13.72
N GLY A 10 2.31 -11.04 13.54
CA GLY A 10 3.13 -11.57 12.44
C GLY A 10 2.57 -11.22 11.06
N ILE A 11 1.26 -11.42 10.85
CA ILE A 11 0.58 -11.06 9.59
C ILE A 11 0.70 -9.55 9.31
N ASN A 12 0.62 -8.72 10.34
CA ASN A 12 0.76 -7.27 10.17
C ASN A 12 2.18 -6.87 9.76
N ILE A 13 3.21 -7.44 10.40
CA ILE A 13 4.61 -7.21 10.03
C ILE A 13 4.86 -7.65 8.59
N ILE A 14 4.36 -8.83 8.19
CA ILE A 14 4.45 -9.30 6.80
C ILE A 14 3.73 -8.32 5.86
N GLY A 15 2.56 -7.82 6.24
CA GLY A 15 1.82 -6.81 5.48
C GLY A 15 2.61 -5.50 5.29
N VAL A 16 3.30 -5.02 6.33
CA VAL A 16 4.17 -3.84 6.27
C VAL A 16 5.38 -4.08 5.38
N ILE A 17 6.00 -5.27 5.44
CA ILE A 17 7.12 -5.64 4.57
C ILE A 17 6.68 -5.71 3.11
N CYS A 18 5.53 -6.34 2.82
CA CYS A 18 4.94 -6.36 1.49
C CYS A 18 4.65 -4.94 0.99
N LEU A 19 4.11 -4.07 1.86
CA LEU A 19 3.85 -2.68 1.51
C LEU A 19 5.14 -1.97 1.14
N GLY A 20 6.22 -2.12 1.91
CA GLY A 20 7.53 -1.58 1.56
C GLY A 20 8.02 -2.13 0.21
N TYR A 21 7.91 -3.44 0.00
CA TYR A 21 8.38 -4.09 -1.23
C TYR A 21 7.67 -3.60 -2.49
N TYR A 22 6.36 -3.34 -2.43
CA TYR A 22 5.59 -2.83 -3.59
C TYR A 22 5.57 -1.29 -3.68
N ALA A 23 5.66 -0.58 -2.56
CA ALA A 23 5.72 0.88 -2.55
C ALA A 23 7.08 1.43 -2.95
N LEU A 24 8.18 0.71 -2.66
CA LEU A 24 9.53 1.12 -3.05
C LEU A 24 9.71 1.25 -4.58
N PRO A 25 9.36 0.25 -5.42
CA PRO A 25 9.48 0.40 -6.87
C PRO A 25 8.53 1.47 -7.42
N TYR A 26 7.40 1.73 -6.75
CA TYR A 26 6.50 2.83 -7.09
C TYR A 26 7.10 4.22 -6.78
N LEU A 27 7.67 4.40 -5.58
CA LEU A 27 8.26 5.67 -5.13
C LEU A 27 9.64 5.94 -5.73
N MET A 28 10.40 4.90 -6.05
CA MET A 28 11.74 4.99 -6.64
C MET A 28 11.71 4.93 -8.17
N HIS A 29 10.53 4.85 -8.80
CA HIS A 29 10.45 5.01 -10.24
C HIS A 29 10.84 6.45 -10.59
N ASP A 30 12.00 6.60 -11.20
CA ASP A 30 12.51 7.87 -11.68
C ASP A 30 11.60 8.33 -12.84
N THR A 31 10.82 9.38 -12.62
CA THR A 31 9.86 9.92 -13.61
C THR A 31 10.56 10.74 -14.71
N THR A 32 11.89 10.82 -14.69
CA THR A 32 12.69 11.57 -15.65
C THR A 32 12.87 10.79 -16.96
N ILE A 33 11.81 10.70 -17.77
CA ILE A 33 11.86 10.08 -19.10
C ILE A 33 12.36 11.12 -20.11
N GLY A 34 13.65 11.06 -20.44
CA GLY A 34 14.24 11.86 -21.53
C GLY A 34 13.90 11.37 -22.95
N ASN A 35 13.15 10.27 -23.10
CA ASN A 35 12.88 9.65 -24.41
C ASN A 35 11.46 9.06 -24.52
N SER A 36 10.67 9.59 -25.46
CA SER A 36 9.24 9.29 -25.70
C SER A 36 8.95 7.84 -26.13
N GLU A 37 9.98 7.03 -26.37
CA GLU A 37 9.89 5.64 -26.84
C GLU A 37 9.92 4.61 -25.68
N ALA A 38 9.93 5.05 -24.42
CA ALA A 38 10.02 4.20 -23.23
C ALA A 38 8.66 3.56 -22.84
N MET A 39 8.08 2.77 -23.74
CA MET A 39 6.80 2.08 -23.52
C MET A 39 6.88 0.93 -22.46
N LEU A 40 8.10 0.52 -22.08
CA LEU A 40 8.37 -0.51 -21.07
C LEU A 40 8.18 -0.03 -19.61
N PRO A 41 8.77 1.11 -19.15
CA PRO A 41 8.60 1.58 -17.78
C PRO A 41 7.15 1.93 -17.42
N MET A 42 6.37 2.44 -18.36
CA MET A 42 4.93 2.73 -18.13
C MET A 42 4.15 1.47 -17.74
N ARG A 43 4.44 0.33 -18.38
CA ARG A 43 3.77 -0.95 -18.08
C ARG A 43 4.16 -1.47 -16.69
N GLU A 44 5.41 -1.29 -16.27
CA GLU A 44 5.85 -1.69 -14.93
C GLU A 44 5.26 -0.79 -13.83
N TYR A 45 5.15 0.52 -14.09
CA TYR A 45 4.46 1.47 -13.24
C TYR A 45 2.98 1.09 -13.07
N GLU A 46 2.26 0.87 -14.17
CA GLU A 46 0.85 0.45 -14.14
C GLU A 46 0.65 -0.90 -13.43
N ALA A 47 1.52 -1.88 -13.69
CA ALA A 47 1.48 -3.18 -13.03
C ALA A 47 1.72 -3.06 -11.52
N SER A 48 2.70 -2.24 -11.11
CA SER A 48 3.01 -2.03 -9.69
C SER A 48 1.85 -1.35 -8.94
N GLY A 49 1.22 -0.34 -9.54
CA GLY A 49 0.04 0.33 -8.96
C GLY A 49 -1.18 -0.60 -8.88
N PHE A 50 -1.37 -1.48 -9.86
CA PHE A 50 -2.44 -2.48 -9.82
C PHE A 50 -2.22 -3.54 -8.73
N VAL A 51 -0.99 -4.04 -8.59
CA VAL A 51 -0.61 -4.98 -7.52
C VAL A 51 -0.73 -4.32 -6.15
N LEU A 52 -0.35 -3.05 -6.01
CA LEU A 52 -0.53 -2.28 -4.78
C LEU A 52 -2.03 -2.13 -4.42
N THR A 53 -2.88 -1.90 -5.42
CA THR A 53 -4.34 -1.83 -5.24
C THR A 53 -4.91 -3.18 -4.78
N LEU A 54 -4.46 -4.30 -5.35
CA LEU A 54 -4.86 -5.65 -4.91
C LEU A 54 -4.33 -5.96 -3.49
N GLY A 55 -3.12 -5.51 -3.17
CA GLY A 55 -2.48 -5.68 -1.86
C GLY A 55 -3.10 -4.82 -0.74
N LEU A 56 -3.80 -3.73 -1.09
CA LEU A 56 -4.52 -2.88 -0.13
C LEU A 56 -5.61 -3.66 0.62
N LEU A 57 -6.33 -4.53 -0.08
CA LEU A 57 -7.47 -5.27 0.47
C LEU A 57 -7.08 -6.20 1.65
N PRO A 58 -6.11 -7.13 1.50
CA PRO A 58 -5.67 -7.97 2.63
C PRO A 58 -5.02 -7.15 3.75
N LEU A 59 -4.37 -6.03 3.43
CA LEU A 59 -3.74 -5.16 4.42
C LEU A 59 -4.77 -4.43 5.31
N VAL A 60 -5.84 -3.91 4.70
CA VAL A 60 -6.97 -3.29 5.42
C VAL A 60 -7.67 -4.32 6.30
N ILE A 61 -7.91 -5.53 5.78
CA ILE A 61 -8.54 -6.62 6.56
C ILE A 61 -7.65 -7.02 7.76
N ALA A 62 -6.34 -7.17 7.55
CA ALA A 62 -5.40 -7.49 8.62
C ALA A 62 -5.35 -6.40 9.70
N ASN A 63 -5.33 -5.12 9.32
CA ASN A 63 -5.34 -3.99 10.26
C ASN A 63 -6.66 -3.88 11.02
N LEU A 64 -7.81 -4.10 10.37
CA LEU A 64 -9.13 -4.12 11.03
C LEU A 64 -9.27 -5.29 12.03
N LEU A 65 -8.77 -6.47 11.66
CA LEU A 65 -8.73 -7.63 12.55
C LEU A 65 -7.80 -7.37 13.75
N ALA A 66 -6.63 -6.78 13.52
CA ALA A 66 -5.73 -6.38 14.59
C ALA A 66 -6.36 -5.34 15.52
N PHE A 67 -7.02 -4.33 14.96
CA PHE A 67 -7.74 -3.32 15.72
C PHE A 67 -8.85 -3.92 16.60
N SER A 68 -9.58 -4.91 16.09
CA SER A 68 -10.70 -5.55 16.82
C SER A 68 -10.23 -6.53 17.90
N LEU A 69 -9.17 -7.30 17.62
CA LEU A 69 -8.71 -8.39 18.48
C LEU A 69 -7.67 -7.94 19.53
N ILE A 70 -6.95 -6.85 19.27
CA ILE A 70 -5.99 -6.29 20.22
C ILE A 70 -6.69 -5.22 21.06
N LYS A 71 -7.16 -5.61 22.25
CA LYS A 71 -7.49 -4.67 23.32
C LYS A 71 -6.20 -4.03 23.84
N CYS A 72 -5.83 -2.88 23.29
CA CYS A 72 -4.81 -2.00 23.85
C CYS A 72 -5.43 -1.10 24.92
N GLN A 73 -4.76 -0.97 26.06
CA GLN A 73 -5.19 -0.09 27.16
C GLN A 73 -5.12 1.40 26.75
N ASN A 74 -4.23 1.73 25.80
CA ASN A 74 -4.04 3.09 25.29
C ASN A 74 -4.57 3.23 23.85
N LYS A 75 -5.47 4.20 23.63
CA LYS A 75 -6.13 4.43 22.32
C LYS A 75 -5.13 4.83 21.24
N TRP A 76 -4.07 5.56 21.59
CA TRP A 76 -3.01 5.98 20.67
C TRP A 76 -2.23 4.81 20.08
N VAL A 77 -1.86 3.84 20.92
CA VAL A 77 -1.16 2.62 20.46
C VAL A 77 -2.05 1.79 19.54
N ARG A 78 -3.38 1.85 19.74
CA ARG A 78 -4.36 1.20 18.85
C ARG A 78 -4.42 1.87 17.47
N PHE A 79 -4.22 3.18 17.39
CA PHE A 79 -4.14 3.92 16.13
C PHE A 79 -2.87 3.61 15.32
N LEU A 80 -1.74 3.29 15.97
CA LEU A 80 -0.51 2.88 15.25
C LEU A 80 -0.73 1.65 14.35
N TRP A 81 -1.69 0.78 14.69
CA TRP A 81 -2.04 -0.39 13.88
C TRP A 81 -2.74 -0.04 12.56
N LEU A 82 -3.32 1.15 12.44
CA LEU A 82 -4.00 1.63 11.23
C LEU A 82 -3.08 2.45 10.31
N LEU A 83 -1.91 2.83 10.81
CA LEU A 83 -0.92 3.62 10.08
C LEU A 83 -0.50 2.96 8.75
N PRO A 84 -0.20 1.65 8.68
CA PRO A 84 0.18 1.00 7.43
C PRO A 84 -0.93 1.03 6.37
N SER A 85 -2.18 0.82 6.79
CA SER A 85 -3.33 0.89 5.87
C SER A 85 -3.55 2.31 5.35
N LEU A 86 -3.33 3.31 6.20
CA LEU A 86 -3.50 4.71 5.82
C LEU A 86 -2.42 5.14 4.82
N VAL A 87 -1.18 4.74 5.04
CA VAL A 87 -0.07 4.95 4.09
C VAL A 87 -0.36 4.22 2.76
N CYS A 88 -0.79 2.96 2.80
CA CYS A 88 -1.16 2.21 1.59
C CYS A 88 -2.26 2.91 0.80
N PHE A 89 -3.30 3.37 1.50
CA PHE A 89 -4.43 4.05 0.89
C PHE A 89 -4.01 5.35 0.20
N LEU A 90 -3.13 6.15 0.82
CA LEU A 90 -2.62 7.39 0.22
C LEU A 90 -1.82 7.12 -1.06
N ILE A 91 -0.99 6.08 -1.07
CA ILE A 91 -0.17 5.74 -2.25
C ILE A 91 -1.08 5.24 -3.39
N VAL A 92 -2.06 4.37 -3.09
CA VAL A 92 -3.04 3.91 -4.07
C VAL A 92 -3.87 5.07 -4.61
N ALA A 93 -4.35 5.97 -3.74
CA ALA A 93 -5.10 7.16 -4.15
C ALA A 93 -4.27 8.05 -5.09
N HIS A 94 -3.00 8.28 -4.77
CA HIS A 94 -2.08 9.02 -5.64
C HIS A 94 -1.93 8.36 -7.02
N PHE A 95 -1.72 7.03 -7.07
CA PHE A 95 -1.65 6.28 -8.32
C PHE A 95 -2.90 6.47 -9.19
N TRP A 96 -4.10 6.31 -8.62
CA TRP A 96 -5.35 6.46 -9.38
C TRP A 96 -5.59 7.90 -9.85
N ILE A 97 -5.21 8.91 -9.06
CA ILE A 97 -5.30 10.32 -9.47
C ILE A 97 -4.40 10.58 -10.68
N THR A 98 -3.14 10.09 -10.64
CA THR A 98 -2.21 10.24 -11.77
C THR A 98 -2.69 9.50 -13.03
N ALA A 99 -3.26 8.30 -12.87
CA ALA A 99 -3.79 7.54 -14.00
C ALA A 99 -5.01 8.23 -14.65
N ILE A 100 -5.90 8.82 -13.84
CA ILE A 100 -7.07 9.55 -14.33
C ILE A 100 -6.65 10.86 -15.03
N SER A 101 -5.66 11.59 -14.51
CA SER A 101 -5.19 12.81 -15.17
C SER A 101 -4.59 12.54 -16.54
N ASP A 102 -3.82 11.46 -16.68
CA ASP A 102 -3.23 11.06 -17.97
C ASP A 102 -4.30 10.62 -18.97
N ALA A 103 -5.34 9.93 -18.51
CA ALA A 103 -6.46 9.52 -19.35
C ALA A 103 -7.26 10.74 -19.87
N LEU A 104 -7.41 11.78 -19.05
CA LEU A 104 -8.10 13.01 -19.43
C LEU A 104 -7.34 13.81 -20.49
N GLN A 105 -6.00 13.82 -20.46
CA GLN A 105 -5.18 14.53 -21.47
C GLN A 105 -5.20 13.86 -22.85
N LYS A 106 -5.60 12.59 -22.94
CA LYS A 106 -5.65 11.83 -24.20
C LYS A 106 -7.02 11.88 -24.89
N LEU A 107 -8.02 12.53 -24.28
CA LEU A 107 -9.37 12.70 -24.81
C LEU A 107 -9.50 14.04 -25.55
#